data_AF-A0A949XN65-F1
#
_entry.id   AF-A0A949XN65-F1
#
_cell.length_a   1.000
_cell.length_b   1.000
_cell.length_c   1.000
_cell.angle_alpha   90.00
_cell.angle_beta   90.00
_cell.angle_gamma   90.00
#
_symmetry.space_group_name_H-M   'P 1'
#
loop_
_entity.id
_entity.type
_entity.pdbx_description
1 polymer ?
#
loop_
_entity_poly.entity_id
_entity_poly.type
_entity_poly.pdbx_seq_one_letter_code
_entity_poly.pdbx_strand_id
1 'polypeptide(L)'
;MEAFNDTYLEALARRDPSTEENLITVFSRPIKNKLRTHLHSAQTIDDAYQETLLRIFSYFRQGKTLRNPACLPAFIHAVTANVALET
;
A
#
# COMPACT_ATOMS: atom_id res chain seq x y z
N MET A 1 13.96 9.61 6.37
CA MET A 1 13.00 9.20 5.32
C MET A 1 13.74 8.17 4.50
N GLU A 2 13.37 6.90 4.68
CA GLU A 2 13.99 5.79 3.93
C GLU A 2 13.64 5.98 2.45
N ALA A 3 14.64 5.94 1.57
CA ALA A 3 14.42 6.16 0.16
C ALA A 3 13.90 4.86 -0.46
N PHE A 4 12.64 4.84 -0.88
CA PHE A 4 12.11 3.78 -1.72
C PHE A 4 12.93 3.75 -3.02
N ASN A 5 13.64 2.66 -3.27
CA ASN A 5 14.53 2.47 -4.40
C ASN A 5 14.20 1.16 -5.12
N ASP A 6 14.92 0.86 -6.20
CA ASP A 6 14.67 -0.34 -6.99
C ASP A 6 14.85 -1.62 -6.15
N THR A 7 15.86 -1.66 -5.26
CA THR A 7 16.06 -2.78 -4.32
C THR A 7 14.86 -3.01 -3.42
N TYR A 8 14.22 -1.94 -2.94
CA TYR A 8 13.00 -2.01 -2.14
C TYR A 8 11.83 -2.62 -2.94
N LEU A 9 11.64 -2.18 -4.19
CA LEU A 9 10.60 -2.73 -5.06
C LEU A 9 10.85 -4.20 -5.41
N GLU A 10 12.11 -4.58 -5.67
CA GLU A 10 12.49 -5.97 -5.89
C GLU A 10 12.24 -6.85 -4.66
N ALA A 11 12.56 -6.34 -3.47
CA ALA A 11 12.31 -7.04 -2.21
C ALA A 11 10.80 -7.27 -1.97
N LEU A 12 9.96 -6.27 -2.27
CA LEU A 12 8.49 -6.44 -2.26
C LEU A 12 8.03 -7.54 -3.24
N ALA A 13 8.58 -7.57 -4.45
CA ALA A 13 8.24 -8.60 -5.43
C ALA A 13 8.65 -10.01 -4.96
N ARG A 14 9.76 -10.12 -4.21
CA ARG A 14 10.27 -11.37 -3.63
C ARG A 14 9.60 -11.76 -2.31
N ARG A 15 8.63 -10.99 -1.82
CA ARG A 15 7.95 -11.21 -0.52
C ARG A 15 8.93 -11.18 0.66
N ASP A 16 9.90 -10.28 0.61
CA ASP A 16 10.83 -10.06 1.71
C ASP A 16 10.07 -9.59 2.96
N PRO A 17 10.08 -10.35 4.08
CA PRO A 17 9.25 -10.03 5.25
C PRO A 17 9.58 -8.67 5.88
N SER A 18 10.87 -8.32 5.94
CA SER A 18 11.31 -7.06 6.53
C SER A 18 10.86 -5.85 5.70
N THR A 19 10.86 -5.98 4.37
CA THR A 19 10.35 -4.95 3.46
C THR A 19 8.83 -4.81 3.53
N GLU A 20 8.09 -5.93 3.61
CA GLU A 20 6.63 -5.89 3.79
C GLU A 20 6.25 -5.24 5.13
N GLU A 21 6.96 -5.58 6.22
CA GLU A 21 6.76 -4.99 7.55
C GLU A 21 7.10 -3.50 7.58
N ASN A 22 8.19 -3.09 6.92
CA ASN A 22 8.54 -1.68 6.77
C ASN A 22 7.45 -0.91 6.02
N LEU A 23 6.94 -1.44 4.90
CA LEU A 23 5.85 -0.83 4.13
C LEU A 23 4.62 -0.64 4.99
N ILE A 24 4.21 -1.68 5.73
CA ILE A 24 3.07 -1.62 6.64
C ILE A 24 3.30 -0.55 7.71
N THR A 25 4.47 -0.54 8.33
CA THR A 25 4.82 0.41 9.39
C THR A 25 4.74 1.86 8.90
N VAL A 26 5.27 2.14 7.71
CA VAL A 26 5.31 3.47 7.14
C VAL A 26 3.93 3.94 6.67
N PHE A 27 3.16 3.08 6.01
CA PHE A 27 1.92 3.48 5.32
C PHE A 27 0.63 3.16 6.08
N SER A 28 0.66 2.39 7.17
CA SER A 28 -0.55 2.01 7.91
C SER A 28 -1.39 3.22 8.33
N ARG A 29 -0.76 4.19 9.00
CA ARG A 29 -1.44 5.41 9.44
C ARG A 29 -1.92 6.29 8.27
N PRO A 30 -1.10 6.61 7.25
CA PRO A 30 -1.56 7.31 6.05
C PRO A 30 -2.76 6.67 5.36
N ILE A 31 -2.75 5.34 5.17
CA ILE A 31 -3.85 4.60 4.52
C ILE A 31 -5.11 4.74 5.36
N LYS A 32 -5.06 4.40 6.65
CA LYS A 32 -6.23 4.48 7.53
C LYS A 32 -6.79 5.91 7.62
N ASN A 33 -5.93 6.93 7.67
CA ASN A 33 -6.37 8.33 7.66
C ASN A 33 -7.12 8.68 6.37
N LYS A 34 -6.62 8.23 5.20
CA LYS A 34 -7.28 8.48 3.91
C LYS A 34 -8.61 7.72 3.79
N LEU A 35 -8.68 6.48 4.26
CA LEU A 35 -9.94 5.71 4.27
C LEU A 35 -11.02 6.40 5.10
N ARG A 36 -10.65 6.96 6.25
CA ARG A 36 -11.58 7.71 7.14
C ARG A 36 -12.18 8.96 6.50
N THR A 37 -11.64 9.47 5.38
CA THR A 37 -12.24 10.61 4.68
C THR A 37 -13.44 10.20 3.82
N HIS A 38 -13.60 8.90 3.53
CA HIS A 38 -14.67 8.37 2.67
C HIS A 38 -15.57 7.38 3.43
N LEU A 39 -15.03 6.66 4.42
CA LEU A 39 -15.71 5.59 5.13
C LEU A 39 -16.00 5.99 6.58
N HIS A 40 -17.19 5.66 7.08
CA HIS A 40 -17.66 6.10 8.40
C HIS A 40 -17.67 4.99 9.47
N SER A 41 -17.71 3.72 9.08
CA SER A 41 -17.70 2.59 10.00
C SER A 41 -16.29 2.06 10.23
N ALA A 42 -15.94 1.79 11.49
CA ALA A 42 -14.66 1.19 11.85
C ALA A 42 -14.43 -0.16 11.15
N GLN A 43 -15.48 -0.99 11.06
CA GLN A 43 -15.42 -2.27 10.36
C GLN A 43 -15.06 -2.08 8.87
N THR A 44 -15.77 -1.17 8.20
CA THR A 44 -15.54 -0.88 6.79
C THR A 44 -14.15 -0.29 6.52
N ILE A 45 -13.62 0.50 7.46
CA ILE A 45 -12.25 1.02 7.38
C ILE A 45 -11.22 -0.10 7.50
N ASP A 46 -11.39 -1.04 8.45
CA ASP A 46 -10.46 -2.16 8.60
C ASP A 46 -10.51 -3.10 7.39
N ASP A 47 -11.70 -3.39 6.85
CA ASP A 47 -11.85 -4.20 5.64
C ASP A 47 -11.17 -3.54 4.43
N ALA A 48 -11.42 -2.25 4.20
CA ALA A 48 -10.77 -1.47 3.13
C ALA A 48 -9.25 -1.36 3.33
N TYR A 49 -8.77 -1.31 4.58
CA TYR A 49 -7.34 -1.30 4.89
C TYR A 49 -6.68 -2.63 4.50
N GLN A 50 -7.28 -3.76 4.87
CA GLN A 50 -6.79 -5.09 4.50
C GLN A 50 -6.79 -5.27 2.98
N GLU A 51 -7.87 -4.88 2.30
CA GLU A 51 -7.96 -4.95 0.84
C GLU A 51 -6.91 -4.07 0.15
N THR A 52 -6.66 -2.87 0.67
CA THR A 52 -5.61 -1.98 0.16
C THR A 52 -4.24 -2.65 0.23
N LEU A 53 -3.87 -3.22 1.37
CA LEU A 53 -2.61 -3.95 1.52
C LEU A 53 -2.55 -5.16 0.59
N LEU A 54 -3.65 -5.92 0.48
CA LEU A 54 -3.73 -7.08 -0.40
C LEU A 54 -3.48 -6.70 -1.86
N ARG A 55 -4.08 -5.61 -2.35
CA ARG A 55 -3.87 -5.11 -3.72
C ARG A 55 -2.45 -4.63 -3.97
N ILE A 56 -1.87 -3.89 -3.02
CA ILE A 56 -0.47 -3.41 -3.09
C ILE A 56 0.48 -4.61 -3.19
N PHE A 57 0.41 -5.55 -2.26
CA PHE A 57 1.30 -6.70 -2.26
C PHE A 57 1.06 -7.61 -3.46
N SER A 58 -0.19 -7.83 -3.86
CA SER A 58 -0.52 -8.64 -5.04
C SER A 58 0.04 -8.03 -6.32
N TYR A 59 0.04 -6.69 -6.46
CA TYR A 59 0.65 -6.02 -7.59
C TYR A 59 2.13 -6.41 -7.75
N PHE A 60 2.93 -6.29 -6.68
CA PHE A 60 4.36 -6.61 -6.72
C PHE A 60 4.62 -8.13 -6.85
N ARG A 61 3.83 -8.96 -6.17
CA ARG A 61 3.92 -10.42 -6.25
C ARG A 61 3.59 -10.99 -7.64
N GLN A 62 2.82 -10.26 -8.45
CA GLN A 62 2.58 -10.58 -9.86
C GLN A 62 3.77 -10.21 -10.77
N GLY A 63 4.89 -9.77 -10.21
CA GLY A 63 6.07 -9.33 -10.96
C GLY A 63 5.92 -7.93 -11.57
N LYS A 64 4.85 -7.20 -11.24
CA LYS A 64 4.71 -5.80 -11.65
C LYS A 64 5.61 -4.94 -10.77
N THR A 65 6.16 -3.88 -11.36
CA THR A 65 6.99 -2.92 -10.65
C THR A 65 6.58 -1.50 -11.02
N LEU A 66 7.17 -0.51 -10.35
CA LEU A 66 7.02 0.90 -10.69
C LEU A 66 8.25 1.31 -11.51
N ARG A 67 8.05 2.11 -12.57
CA ARG A 67 9.17 2.64 -13.37
C ARG A 67 10.06 3.60 -12.59
N ASN A 68 9.51 4.23 -11.55
CA ASN A 68 10.22 5.12 -10.66
C ASN A 68 9.84 4.75 -9.21
N PRO A 69 10.79 4.25 -8.40
CA PRO A 69 10.54 3.92 -6.99
C PRO A 69 10.02 5.08 -6.15
N ALA A 70 10.38 6.32 -6.49
CA ALA A 70 9.85 7.50 -5.82
C ALA A 70 8.34 7.68 -5.99
N CYS A 71 7.71 7.00 -6.95
CA CYS A 71 6.27 7.00 -7.14
C CYS A 71 5.52 6.04 -6.19
N LEU A 72 6.21 5.24 -5.35
CA LEU A 72 5.56 4.31 -4.43
C LEU A 72 4.49 4.97 -3.54
N PRO A 73 4.73 6.14 -2.90
CA PRO A 73 3.71 6.81 -2.11
C PRO A 73 2.47 7.19 -2.93
N ALA A 74 2.68 7.68 -4.16
CA ALA A 74 1.59 8.07 -5.05
C ALA A 74 0.77 6.85 -5.53
N PHE A 75 1.46 5.75 -5.83
CA PHE A 75 0.83 4.47 -6.15
C PHE A 75 -0.06 3.98 -5.00
N ILE A 76 0.47 3.94 -3.76
CA ILE A 76 -0.28 3.52 -2.58
C ILE A 76 -1.50 4.43 -2.34
N HIS A 77 -1.33 5.74 -2.50
CA HIS A 77 -2.44 6.68 -2.39
C HIS A 77 -3.54 6.41 -3.43
N ALA A 78 -3.17 6.14 -4.69
CA ALA A 78 -4.12 5.80 -5.74
C ALA A 78 -4.86 4.48 -5.46
N VAL A 79 -4.16 3.44 -5.01
CA VAL A 79 -4.80 2.18 -4.61
C VAL A 79 -5.77 2.39 -3.45
N THR A 80 -5.36 3.15 -2.43
CA THR A 80 -6.20 3.49 -1.27
C THR A 80 -7.46 4.24 -1.69
N ALA A 81 -7.32 5.24 -2.58
CA ALA A 81 -8.45 6.02 -3.08
C ALA A 81 -9.42 5.16 -3.88
N ASN A 82 -8.93 4.24 -4.72
CA ASN A 82 -9.79 3.34 -5.48
C ASN A 82 -10.59 2.42 -4.55
N VAL A 83 -9.94 1.80 -3.56
CA VAL A 83 -10.62 0.94 -2.58
C VAL A 83 -11.68 1.72 -1.81
N ALA A 84 -11.36 2.93 -1.36
CA ALA A 84 -12.30 3.81 -0.63
C ALA A 84 -13.54 4.21 -1.45
N LEU A 85 -13.46 4.23 -2.78
CA LEU A 85 -14.58 4.55 -3.66
C LEU A 85 -15.40 3.33 -4.08
N GLU A 86 -14.81 2.14 -3.99
CA GLU A 86 -15.45 0.84 -4.27
C GLU A 86 -16.20 0.26 -3.07
N THR A 87 -15.92 0.76 -1.86
CA THR A 87 -16.46 0.28 -0.58
C THR A 87 -17.58 1.19 -0.09
#